data_AF-A0A9X0JSC3-F1
#
_entry.id   AF-A0A9X0JSC3-F1
#
_cell.length_a   1.000
_cell.length_b   1.000
_cell.length_c   1.000
_cell.angle_alpha   90.00
_cell.angle_beta   90.00
_cell.angle_gamma   90.00
#
_symmetry.space_group_name_H-M   'P 1'
#
loop_
_entity.id
_entity.type
_entity.pdbx_description
1 polymer ?
#
loop_
_entity_poly.entity_id
_entity_poly.type
_entity_poly.pdbx_seq_one_letter_code
_entity_poly.pdbx_strand_id
1 'polypeptide(L)'
;MKIFNKIFKPTSKPKFPIEDTRKLSDGEIKFLIGKFESMEDGLKWMLKENIRIFRINNEILEFHKLLTSKFTDKLLNKSDFSKIELEILNAMFKEQEEFTPVYEFELMHGIEGKEKRDEIEDDLKQRGFKYIENVGFIRILNP
;
A
#
# COMPACT_ATOMS: atom_id res chain seq x y z
N MET A 1 -29.69 -9.89 -0.76
CA MET A 1 -28.90 -11.14 -0.83
C MET A 1 -27.42 -10.79 -0.84
N LYS A 2 -26.67 -11.07 0.23
CA LYS A 2 -25.20 -10.94 0.26
C LYS A 2 -24.63 -12.35 0.12
N ILE A 3 -24.20 -12.68 -1.09
CA ILE A 3 -23.43 -13.88 -1.39
C ILE A 3 -21.96 -13.45 -1.45
N PHE A 4 -21.20 -13.73 -0.39
CA PHE A 4 -19.75 -13.84 -0.51
C PHE A 4 -19.35 -15.23 -0.08
N ASN A 5 -19.48 -16.10 -1.08
CA ASN A 5 -19.08 -17.48 -1.07
C ASN A 5 -17.55 -17.62 -0.95
N LYS A 6 -17.16 -18.66 -0.21
CA LYS A 6 -15.93 -19.43 -0.33
C LYS A 6 -14.62 -18.70 0.00
N ILE A 7 -14.10 -19.12 1.15
CA ILE A 7 -12.68 -19.33 1.48
C ILE A 7 -11.92 -19.79 0.23
N PHE A 8 -11.35 -18.86 -0.53
CA PHE A 8 -10.26 -19.15 -1.45
C PHE A 8 -8.98 -18.93 -0.66
N LYS A 9 -8.43 -19.99 -0.05
CA LYS A 9 -7.02 -19.97 0.33
C LYS A 9 -6.24 -19.95 -0.98
N PRO A 10 -5.51 -18.87 -1.31
CA PRO A 10 -4.70 -18.88 -2.51
C PRO A 10 -3.66 -19.98 -2.34
N THR A 11 -3.58 -20.90 -3.31
CA THR A 11 -2.71 -22.08 -3.23
C THR A 11 -1.23 -21.74 -3.45
N SER A 12 -0.91 -20.56 -3.99
CA SER A 12 0.46 -20.09 -4.21
C SER A 12 0.70 -18.72 -3.58
N LYS A 13 1.45 -18.71 -2.47
CA LYS A 13 2.02 -17.50 -1.88
C LYS A 13 3.30 -17.17 -2.64
N PRO A 14 3.52 -15.91 -3.06
CA PRO A 14 4.77 -15.53 -3.70
C PRO A 14 5.95 -15.63 -2.74
N LYS A 15 7.13 -15.91 -3.28
CA LYS A 15 8.38 -15.80 -2.54
C LYS A 15 8.74 -14.32 -2.40
N PHE A 16 8.96 -13.89 -1.17
CA PHE A 16 9.46 -12.56 -0.85
C PHE A 16 11.00 -12.58 -0.64
N PRO A 17 11.72 -11.48 -0.92
CA PRO A 17 11.21 -10.29 -1.61
C PRO A 17 10.90 -10.58 -3.08
N ILE A 18 9.83 -9.98 -3.59
CA ILE A 18 9.44 -10.00 -5.00
C ILE A 18 10.33 -9.00 -5.74
N GLU A 19 11.13 -9.51 -6.67
CA GLU A 19 12.02 -8.70 -7.51
C GLU A 19 11.34 -8.25 -8.82
N ASP A 20 10.43 -9.05 -9.35
CA ASP A 20 9.71 -8.77 -10.61
C ASP A 20 8.30 -9.37 -10.54
N THR A 21 7.29 -8.50 -10.45
CA THR A 21 5.88 -8.88 -10.34
C THR A 21 5.34 -9.54 -11.59
N ARG A 22 5.98 -9.38 -12.75
CA ARG A 22 5.53 -9.98 -14.02
C ARG A 22 5.77 -11.49 -14.08
N LYS A 23 6.73 -11.98 -13.27
CA LYS A 23 7.05 -13.40 -13.14
C LYS A 23 6.06 -14.14 -12.22
N LEU A 24 5.19 -13.40 -11.53
CA LEU A 24 4.19 -13.99 -10.66
C LEU A 24 3.14 -14.75 -11.48
N SER A 25 2.79 -15.92 -10.97
CA SER A 25 1.63 -16.67 -11.42
C SER A 25 0.34 -15.93 -11.07
N ASP A 26 -0.73 -16.23 -11.81
CA ASP A 26 -2.05 -15.64 -11.55
C ASP A 26 -2.57 -15.99 -10.13
N GLY A 27 -2.14 -17.14 -9.58
CA GLY A 27 -2.44 -17.53 -8.20
C GLY A 27 -1.73 -16.65 -7.17
N GLU A 28 -0.46 -16.30 -7.42
CA GLU A 28 0.30 -15.38 -6.56
C GLU A 28 -0.22 -13.95 -6.66
N ILE A 29 -0.62 -13.51 -7.86
CA ILE A 29 -1.29 -12.21 -8.06
C ILE A 29 -2.59 -12.15 -7.25
N LYS A 30 -3.45 -13.18 -7.35
CA LYS A 30 -4.68 -13.28 -6.54
C LYS A 30 -4.40 -13.29 -5.04
N PHE A 31 -3.31 -13.94 -4.61
CA PHE A 31 -2.89 -13.91 -3.21
C PHE A 31 -2.59 -12.46 -2.75
N LEU A 32 -1.80 -11.71 -3.52
CA LEU A 32 -1.43 -10.34 -3.18
C LEU A 32 -2.66 -9.42 -3.13
N ILE A 33 -3.53 -9.49 -4.14
CA ILE A 33 -4.76 -8.68 -4.19
C ILE A 33 -5.67 -8.98 -2.99
N GLY A 34 -5.94 -10.26 -2.71
CA GLY A 34 -6.78 -10.64 -1.57
C GLY A 34 -6.19 -10.23 -0.21
N LYS A 35 -4.86 -10.12 -0.11
CA LYS A 35 -4.20 -9.59 1.09
C LYS A 35 -4.38 -8.08 1.22
N PHE A 36 -4.29 -7.31 0.13
CA PHE A 36 -4.60 -5.88 0.17
C PHE A 36 -6.05 -5.63 0.59
N GLU A 37 -7.01 -6.33 -0.01
CA GLU A 37 -8.43 -6.22 0.35
C GLU A 37 -8.66 -6.52 1.84
N SER A 38 -8.04 -7.58 2.36
CA SER A 38 -8.12 -7.94 3.78
C SER A 38 -7.51 -6.88 4.70
N MET A 39 -6.42 -6.22 4.31
CA MET A 39 -5.82 -5.13 5.07
C MET A 39 -6.74 -3.90 5.10
N GLU A 40 -7.33 -3.55 3.95
CA GLU A 40 -8.28 -2.43 3.86
C GLU A 40 -9.51 -2.66 4.74
N ASP A 41 -10.07 -3.88 4.73
CA ASP A 41 -11.20 -4.24 5.59
C ASP A 41 -10.83 -4.19 7.08
N GLY A 42 -9.60 -4.60 7.43
CA GLY A 42 -9.06 -4.45 8.78
C GLY A 42 -8.98 -2.99 9.22
N LEU A 43 -8.47 -2.10 8.36
CA LEU A 43 -8.40 -0.66 8.63
C LEU A 43 -9.79 -0.03 8.79
N LYS A 44 -10.74 -0.37 7.91
CA LYS A 44 -12.15 0.08 8.03
C LYS A 44 -12.76 -0.36 9.35
N TRP A 45 -12.54 -1.61 9.75
CA TRP A 45 -13.03 -2.14 11.01
C TRP A 45 -12.40 -1.40 12.20
N MET A 46 -11.07 -1.21 12.21
CA MET A 46 -10.39 -0.47 13.29
C MET A 46 -10.87 0.98 13.43
N LEU A 47 -11.13 1.66 12.31
CA LEU A 47 -11.72 3.00 12.30
C LEU A 47 -13.12 3.02 12.89
N LYS A 48 -13.97 2.09 12.45
CA LYS A 48 -15.35 1.96 12.93
C LYS A 48 -15.41 1.69 14.43
N GLU A 49 -14.56 0.80 14.93
CA GLU A 49 -14.50 0.42 16.34
C GLU A 49 -13.67 1.41 17.18
N ASN A 50 -13.15 2.49 16.57
CA ASN A 50 -12.32 3.52 17.20
C ASN A 50 -11.14 2.93 18.00
N ILE A 51 -10.42 1.98 17.40
CA ILE A 51 -9.28 1.30 18.05
C ILE A 51 -8.11 2.28 18.18
N ARG A 52 -8.04 2.97 19.32
CA ARG A 52 -7.07 4.05 19.57
C ARG A 52 -5.61 3.60 19.62
N ILE A 53 -5.36 2.33 19.92
CA ILE A 53 -4.00 1.77 20.05
C ILE A 53 -3.21 1.94 18.75
N PHE A 54 -3.87 1.82 17.60
CA PHE A 54 -3.21 1.86 16.29
C PHE A 54 -3.21 3.24 15.63
N ARG A 55 -3.80 4.28 16.27
CA ARG A 55 -3.92 5.65 15.72
C ARG A 55 -4.38 5.70 14.26
N ILE A 56 -5.25 4.77 13.84
CA ILE A 56 -5.77 4.75 12.48
C ILE A 56 -6.69 5.96 12.30
N ASN A 57 -6.46 6.73 11.24
CA ASN A 57 -7.29 7.85 10.82
C ASN A 57 -7.75 7.65 9.36
N ASN A 58 -8.59 8.56 8.86
CA ASN A 58 -9.10 8.47 7.49
C ASN A 58 -7.99 8.57 6.43
N GLU A 59 -6.93 9.35 6.70
CA GLU A 59 -5.80 9.50 5.78
C GLU A 59 -5.04 8.19 5.59
N ILE A 60 -4.83 7.41 6.66
CA ILE A 60 -4.20 6.08 6.58
C ILE A 60 -5.04 5.13 5.73
N LEU A 61 -6.37 5.14 5.91
CA LEU A 61 -7.25 4.32 5.09
C LEU A 61 -7.24 4.75 3.62
N GLU A 62 -7.25 6.05 3.36
CA GLU A 62 -7.19 6.59 2.00
C GLU A 62 -5.87 6.27 1.31
N PHE A 63 -4.75 6.46 2.00
CA PHE A 63 -3.43 6.05 1.55
C PHE A 63 -3.39 4.58 1.15
N HIS A 64 -3.91 3.71 2.02
CA HIS A 64 -3.96 2.28 1.75
C HIS A 64 -4.82 1.95 0.52
N LYS A 65 -5.98 2.61 0.35
CA LYS A 65 -6.85 2.44 -0.82
C LYS A 65 -6.17 2.84 -2.12
N LEU A 66 -5.50 4.00 -2.15
CA LEU A 66 -4.80 4.50 -3.33
C LEU A 66 -3.67 3.55 -3.74
N LEU A 67 -2.87 3.08 -2.78
CA LEU A 67 -1.84 2.08 -3.04
C LEU A 67 -2.43 0.75 -3.53
N THR A 68 -3.48 0.27 -2.88
CA THR A 68 -4.16 -0.99 -3.22
C THR A 68 -4.69 -0.94 -4.65
N SER A 69 -5.37 0.14 -5.01
CA SER A 69 -5.88 0.35 -6.36
C SER A 69 -4.75 0.35 -7.38
N LYS A 70 -3.70 1.15 -7.16
CA LYS A 70 -2.56 1.24 -8.08
C LYS A 70 -1.85 -0.10 -8.26
N PHE A 71 -1.59 -0.81 -7.17
CA PHE A 71 -0.87 -2.09 -7.20
C PHE A 71 -1.73 -3.20 -7.79
N THR A 72 -3.03 -3.22 -7.49
CA THR A 72 -3.97 -4.17 -8.10
C THR A 72 -4.01 -3.99 -9.61
N ASP A 73 -4.16 -2.76 -10.09
CA ASP A 73 -4.17 -2.47 -11.53
C ASP A 73 -2.86 -2.91 -12.18
N LYS A 74 -1.71 -2.59 -11.59
CA LYS A 74 -0.42 -3.03 -12.14
C LYS A 74 -0.25 -4.55 -12.13
N LEU A 75 -0.66 -5.24 -11.06
CA LEU A 75 -0.57 -6.70 -10.96
C LEU A 75 -1.45 -7.40 -12.00
N LEU A 76 -2.70 -6.95 -12.17
CA LEU A 76 -3.64 -7.51 -13.15
C LEU A 76 -3.15 -7.28 -14.58
N ASN A 77 -2.54 -6.14 -14.86
CA ASN A 77 -1.99 -5.81 -16.18
C ASN A 77 -0.55 -6.31 -16.38
N LYS A 78 0.05 -7.01 -15.41
CA LYS A 78 1.49 -7.38 -15.40
C LYS A 78 2.41 -6.23 -15.83
N SER A 79 2.12 -5.04 -15.34
CA SER A 79 2.89 -3.83 -15.60
C SER A 79 4.12 -3.75 -14.71
N ASP A 80 5.13 -3.00 -15.16
CA ASP A 80 6.35 -2.82 -14.39
C ASP A 80 6.08 -2.03 -13.10
N PHE A 81 6.60 -2.56 -12.00
CA PHE A 81 6.71 -1.84 -10.74
C PHE A 81 8.07 -1.14 -10.71
N SER A 82 8.07 0.15 -10.40
CA SER A 82 9.29 0.88 -10.09
C SER A 82 9.95 0.31 -8.82
N LYS A 83 11.23 0.64 -8.62
CA LYS A 83 11.98 0.18 -7.45
C LYS A 83 11.27 0.51 -6.12
N ILE A 84 10.74 1.73 -5.97
CA ILE A 84 10.02 2.12 -4.75
C ILE A 84 8.69 1.39 -4.60
N GLU A 85 7.94 1.16 -5.69
CA GLU A 85 6.70 0.40 -5.62
C GLU A 85 6.97 -1.06 -5.20
N LEU A 86 8.06 -1.67 -5.68
CA LEU A 86 8.51 -2.99 -5.21
C LEU A 86 8.96 -2.95 -3.75
N GLU A 87 9.71 -1.93 -3.34
CA GLU A 87 10.13 -1.77 -1.94
C GLU A 87 8.89 -1.69 -1.02
N ILE A 88 7.87 -0.90 -1.36
CA ILE A 88 6.60 -0.80 -0.61
C ILE A 88 5.81 -2.10 -0.67
N LEU A 89 5.67 -2.72 -1.86
CA LEU A 89 5.00 -4.01 -1.98
C LEU A 89 5.65 -5.04 -1.06
N ASN A 90 6.98 -5.12 -1.05
CA ASN A 90 7.69 -6.06 -0.19
C ASN A 90 7.54 -5.71 1.28
N ALA A 91 7.68 -4.43 1.64
CA ALA A 91 7.62 -3.97 3.01
C ALA A 91 6.20 -4.10 3.62
N MET A 92 5.13 -4.01 2.81
CA MET A 92 3.74 -4.29 3.26
C MET A 92 3.53 -5.77 3.61
N PHE A 93 4.39 -6.64 3.09
CA PHE A 93 4.31 -8.10 3.24
C PHE A 93 5.53 -8.68 3.97
N LYS A 94 6.48 -7.85 4.46
CA LYS A 94 7.73 -8.21 5.18
C LYS A 94 7.46 -8.71 6.61
N GLU A 95 6.39 -9.49 6.78
CA GLU A 95 5.94 -10.12 8.02
C GLU A 95 5.20 -9.18 8.98
N GLN A 96 3.93 -9.53 9.19
CA GLN A 96 3.01 -8.96 10.17
C GLN A 96 3.37 -9.35 11.62
N GLU A 97 4.66 -9.56 11.93
CA GLU A 97 5.11 -9.94 13.29
C GLU A 97 5.30 -8.72 14.21
N GLU A 98 5.50 -7.52 13.65
CA GLU A 98 5.62 -6.29 14.44
C GLU A 98 4.69 -5.19 13.90
N PHE A 99 3.92 -4.56 14.81
CA PHE A 99 2.97 -3.49 14.52
C PHE A 99 3.62 -2.13 14.19
N THR A 100 4.90 -2.13 13.82
CA THR A 100 5.67 -0.90 13.60
C THR A 100 5.26 -0.28 12.27
N PRO A 101 4.90 1.02 12.23
CA PRO A 101 4.58 1.68 10.96
C PRO A 101 5.80 1.60 10.04
N VAL A 102 5.62 0.97 8.89
CA VAL A 102 6.70 0.72 7.93
C VAL A 102 6.95 1.95 7.04
N TYR A 103 6.01 2.90 7.05
CA TYR A 103 6.02 4.07 6.17
C TYR A 103 5.61 5.35 6.88
N GLU A 104 6.17 6.47 6.42
CA GLU A 104 5.57 7.80 6.48
C GLU A 104 5.03 8.16 5.09
N PHE A 105 3.94 8.92 5.05
CA PHE A 105 3.37 9.39 3.79
C PHE A 105 2.79 10.80 3.91
N GLU A 106 2.73 11.49 2.77
CA GLU A 106 1.96 12.71 2.56
C GLU A 106 1.10 12.50 1.31
N LEU A 107 -0.23 12.60 1.43
CA LEU A 107 -1.15 12.35 0.32
C LEU A 107 -1.09 13.47 -0.73
N MET A 108 -1.19 13.09 -2.01
CA MET A 108 -1.06 14.04 -3.12
C MET A 108 -2.08 15.19 -3.02
N HIS A 109 -3.35 14.88 -2.73
CA HIS A 109 -4.39 15.90 -2.59
C HIS A 109 -4.17 16.82 -1.37
N GLY A 110 -3.36 16.39 -0.39
CA GLY A 110 -2.96 17.20 0.77
C GLY A 110 -1.93 18.28 0.43
N ILE A 111 -1.27 18.20 -0.73
CA ILE A 111 -0.30 19.20 -1.23
C ILE A 111 -0.77 19.90 -2.50
N GLU A 112 -1.71 19.29 -3.22
CA GLU A 112 -2.32 19.86 -4.41
C GLU A 112 -3.02 21.19 -4.09
N GLY A 113 -2.79 22.21 -4.92
CA GLY A 113 -3.40 23.54 -4.75
C GLY A 113 -2.76 24.42 -3.66
N LYS A 114 -1.71 23.97 -2.95
CA LYS A 114 -0.96 24.85 -2.05
C LYS A 114 -0.08 25.83 -2.84
N GLU A 115 -0.09 27.11 -2.45
CA GLU A 115 0.71 28.19 -3.07
C GLU A 115 2.22 27.88 -3.15
N LYS A 116 2.71 27.08 -2.20
CA LYS A 116 4.12 26.67 -2.06
C LYS A 116 4.34 25.19 -2.36
N ARG A 117 3.57 24.61 -3.28
CA ARG A 117 3.65 23.18 -3.62
C ARG A 117 5.09 22.73 -3.93
N ASP A 118 5.80 23.46 -4.79
CA ASP A 118 7.15 23.09 -5.21
C ASP A 118 8.13 23.07 -4.03
N GLU A 119 8.05 24.06 -3.13
CA GLU A 119 8.85 24.09 -1.89
C GLU A 119 8.55 22.89 -0.99
N ILE A 120 7.27 22.51 -0.86
CA ILE A 120 6.85 21.35 -0.05
C ILE A 120 7.36 20.05 -0.66
N GLU A 121 7.23 19.88 -1.97
CA GLU A 121 7.72 18.69 -2.67
C GLU A 121 9.24 18.54 -2.52
N ASP A 122 9.98 19.65 -2.60
CA ASP A 122 11.43 19.63 -2.46
C ASP A 122 11.88 19.35 -1.02
N ASP A 123 11.19 19.89 0.00
CA ASP A 123 11.41 19.50 1.40
C ASP A 123 11.19 17.99 1.62
N LEU A 124 10.08 17.46 1.09
CA LEU A 124 9.75 16.03 1.20
C LEU A 124 10.84 15.16 0.55
N LYS A 125 11.30 15.52 -0.65
CA LYS A 125 12.40 14.83 -1.33
C LYS A 125 13.70 14.88 -0.50
N GLN A 126 14.04 16.04 0.06
CA GLN A 126 15.23 16.20 0.92
C GLN A 126 15.15 15.33 2.18
N ARG A 127 13.94 15.12 2.72
CA ARG A 127 13.67 14.24 3.86
C ARG A 127 13.60 12.75 3.51
N GLY A 128 13.85 12.40 2.25
CA GLY A 128 13.93 11.02 1.76
C GLY A 128 12.58 10.43 1.32
N PHE A 129 11.55 11.25 1.16
CA PHE A 129 10.30 10.79 0.57
C PHE A 129 10.47 10.61 -0.94
N LYS A 130 9.85 9.56 -1.46
CA LYS A 130 9.78 9.26 -2.89
C LYS A 130 8.36 9.45 -3.37
N TYR A 131 8.22 10.08 -4.54
CA TYR A 131 6.93 10.34 -5.16
C TYR A 131 6.35 9.07 -5.79
N ILE A 132 5.05 8.82 -5.55
CA ILE A 132 4.24 7.83 -6.24
C ILE A 132 3.04 8.53 -6.86
N GLU A 133 2.98 8.48 -8.18
CA GLU A 133 1.91 9.08 -8.98
C GLU A 133 0.53 8.60 -8.54
N ASN A 134 -0.40 9.56 -8.39
CA ASN A 134 -1.78 9.39 -7.93
C ASN A 134 -1.93 8.85 -6.49
N VAL A 135 -0.84 8.84 -5.71
CA VAL A 135 -0.86 8.45 -4.29
C VAL A 135 -0.33 9.60 -3.44
N GLY A 136 0.93 9.97 -3.65
CA GLY A 136 1.61 10.99 -2.83
C GLY A 136 3.08 10.71 -2.62
N PHE A 137 3.64 11.28 -1.57
CA PHE A 137 5.04 11.11 -1.16
C PHE A 137 5.13 10.05 -0.08
N ILE A 138 6.07 9.11 -0.20
CA ILE A 138 6.20 7.97 0.71
C ILE A 138 7.66 7.76 1.11
N ARG A 139 7.91 7.55 2.40
CA ARG A 139 9.23 7.19 2.94
C ARG A 139 9.11 5.90 3.74
N ILE A 140 9.97 4.92 3.45
CA ILE A 140 10.07 3.68 4.21
C ILE A 140 10.96 3.93 5.43
N LEU A 141 10.48 3.59 6.64
CA LEU A 141 11.17 3.90 7.90
C LEU A 141 12.22 2.85 8.28
N ASN A 142 12.00 1.58 7.93
CA ASN A 142 12.91 0.46 8.23
C ASN A 142 13.15 -0.38 6.95
N PRO A 143 14.00 0.10 6.02
CA PRO A 143 14.29 -0.60 4.76
C PRO A 143 14.84 -2.02 4.97
#